data_AF-A0A840R0J8-F1
#
_entry.id   AF-A0A840R0J8-F1
#
_cell.length_a   1.000
_cell.length_b   1.000
_cell.length_c   1.000
_cell.angle_alpha   90.00
_cell.angle_beta   90.00
_cell.angle_gamma   90.00
#
_symmetry.space_group_name_H-M   'P 1'
#
loop_
_entity.id
_entity.type
_entity.pdbx_description
1 polymer ?
#
loop_
_entity_poly.entity_id
_entity_poly.type
_entity_poly.pdbx_seq_one_letter_code
_entity_poly.pdbx_strand_id
1 'polypeptide(L)' 'MTAPEGVNEVLVSAGFDLAAVLAICEKDAVKDRLKAIANEAIERHEFGAPRFSVGDEMFVGQDRL' A
#
# COMPACT_ATOMS: atom_id res chain seq x y z
N MET A 1 1.62 -11.64 10.41
CA MET A 1 0.16 -11.77 10.53
C MET A 1 -0.45 -11.36 9.21
N THR A 2 -0.94 -12.29 8.41
CA THR A 2 -1.83 -12.02 7.28
C THR A 2 -3.15 -12.69 7.65
N ALA A 3 -4.03 -11.96 8.33
CA ALA A 3 -5.34 -12.44 8.73
C ALA A 3 -6.36 -11.90 7.71
N PRO A 4 -6.84 -12.72 6.76
CA PRO A 4 -7.82 -12.29 5.77
C PRO A 4 -9.10 -11.75 6.42
N GLU A 5 -9.43 -12.24 7.61
CA GLU A 5 -10.65 -11.90 8.35
C GLU A 5 -10.70 -10.39 8.68
N GLY A 6 -9.59 -9.84 9.17
CA GLY A 6 -9.51 -8.40 9.50
C GLY A 6 -9.63 -7.50 8.28
N VAL A 7 -9.12 -7.93 7.12
CA VAL A 7 -9.27 -7.18 5.85
C VAL A 7 -10.74 -7.18 5.41
N ASN A 8 -11.42 -8.32 5.52
CA ASN A 8 -12.82 -8.45 5.14
C ASN A 8 -13.72 -7.55 5.99
N GLU A 9 -13.53 -7.52 7.31
CA GLU A 9 -14.30 -6.68 8.22
C GLU A 9 -14.14 -5.18 7.92
N VAL A 10 -12.90 -4.74 7.65
CA VAL A 10 -12.62 -3.34 7.28
C VAL A 10 -13.27 -2.97 5.95
N LEU A 11 -13.20 -3.85 4.94
CA LEU A 11 -13.81 -3.57 3.63
C LEU A 11 -15.34 -3.47 3.71
N VAL A 12 -15.99 -4.40 4.43
CA VAL A 12 -17.45 -4.38 4.61
C VAL A 12 -17.89 -3.17 5.42
N SER A 13 -17.20 -2.84 6.52
CA SER A 13 -17.53 -1.66 7.34
C SER A 13 -17.34 -0.34 6.60
N ALA A 14 -16.42 -0.28 5.63
CA ALA A 14 -16.24 0.85 4.73
C ALA A 14 -17.23 0.89 3.54
N GLY A 15 -18.15 -0.09 3.44
CA GLY A 15 -19.19 -0.13 2.41
C GLY A 15 -18.75 -0.70 1.07
N PHE A 16 -17.60 -1.38 1.00
CA PHE A 16 -17.14 -2.02 -0.23
C PHE A 16 -17.79 -3.39 -0.44
N ASP A 17 -17.98 -3.75 -1.72
CA ASP A 17 -18.28 -5.14 -2.11
C ASP A 17 -17.00 -5.99 -1.95
N LEU A 18 -17.01 -6.84 -0.93
CA LEU A 18 -15.90 -7.71 -0.61
C LEU A 18 -15.47 -8.59 -1.78
N ALA A 19 -16.43 -9.23 -2.46
CA ALA A 19 -16.13 -10.16 -3.53
C ALA A 19 -15.51 -9.44 -4.73
N ALA A 20 -16.04 -8.24 -5.05
CA ALA A 20 -15.51 -7.42 -6.12
C ALA A 20 -14.07 -6.94 -5.83
N VAL A 21 -13.79 -6.49 -4.60
CA VAL A 21 -12.46 -6.02 -4.21
C VAL A 21 -11.44 -7.16 -4.25
N LEU A 22 -11.76 -8.32 -3.68
CA LEU A 22 -10.86 -9.47 -3.69
C LEU A 22 -10.59 -9.94 -5.13
N ALA A 23 -11.61 -9.95 -6.00
CA ALA A 23 -11.43 -10.28 -7.41
C ALA A 23 -10.52 -9.29 -8.15
N ILE A 24 -10.51 -8.00 -7.77
CA ILE A 24 -9.59 -7.01 -8.32
C ILE A 24 -8.16 -7.27 -7.83
N CYS A 25 -7.98 -7.56 -6.54
CA CYS A 25 -6.66 -7.86 -5.95
C CYS A 25 -5.97 -9.06 -6.63
N GLU A 26 -6.74 -10.01 -7.14
CA GLU A 26 -6.19 -11.18 -7.84
C GLU A 26 -5.70 -10.91 -9.27
N LYS A 27 -6.10 -9.78 -9.89
CA LYS A 27 -5.71 -9.45 -11.27
C LYS A 27 -4.22 -9.18 -11.37
N ASP A 28 -3.57 -9.76 -12.38
CA ASP A 28 -2.14 -9.57 -12.64
C ASP A 28 -1.77 -8.09 -12.78
N ALA A 29 -2.58 -7.30 -13.50
CA ALA A 29 -2.35 -5.87 -13.65
C ALA A 29 -2.26 -5.10 -12.31
N VAL A 30 -3.02 -5.52 -11.29
CA VAL A 30 -2.99 -4.91 -9.96
C VAL A 30 -1.72 -5.31 -9.22
N LYS A 31 -1.35 -6.59 -9.28
CA LYS A 31 -0.11 -7.11 -8.67
C LYS A 31 1.13 -6.51 -9.32
N ASP A 32 1.12 -6.37 -10.64
CA ASP A 32 2.23 -5.78 -11.40
C ASP A 32 2.36 -4.29 -11.14
N ARG A 33 1.25 -3.56 -11.05
CA ARG A 33 1.27 -2.15 -10.66
C ARG A 33 1.81 -1.97 -9.23
N LEU A 34 1.42 -2.83 -8.29
CA LEU A 34 1.93 -2.79 -6.92
C LEU A 34 3.46 -3.00 -6.89
N LYS A 35 3.98 -3.97 -7.64
CA LYS A 35 5.43 -4.19 -7.77
C LYS A 35 6.13 -2.99 -8.41
N ALA A 36 5.56 -2.43 -9.48
CA ALA A 36 6.13 -1.27 -10.16
C ALA A 36 6.27 -0.08 -9.21
N ILE A 37 5.24 0.24 -8.42
CA ILE A 37 5.29 1.33 -7.43
C ILE A 37 6.38 1.07 -6.38
N ALA A 38 6.54 -0.17 -5.92
CA ALA A 38 7.60 -0.53 -4.97
C ALA A 38 9.00 -0.36 -5.59
N ASN A 39 9.19 -0.77 -6.85
CA ASN A 39 10.45 -0.61 -7.57
C ASN A 39 10.78 0.86 -7.81
N GLU A 40 9.80 1.68 -8.21
CA GLU A 40 9.98 3.13 -8.37
C GLU A 40 10.44 3.80 -7.06
N ALA A 41 9.93 3.36 -5.91
CA ALA A 41 10.40 3.86 -4.61
C ALA A 41 11.87 3.47 -4.35
N ILE A 42 12.27 2.24 -4.69
CA ILE A 42 13.66 1.79 -4.59
C ILE A 42 14.59 2.61 -5.49
N GLU A 43 14.17 2.89 -6.73
CA GLU A 43 14.91 3.72 -7.69
C GLU A 43 15.11 5.15 -7.20
N ARG A 44 14.16 5.69 -6.43
CA ARG A 44 14.28 7.00 -5.76
C ARG A 44 15.06 6.95 -4.44
N HIS A 45 15.71 5.82 -4.14
CA HIS A 45 16.43 5.58 -2.88
C HIS A 45 15.56 5.74 -1.63
N GLU A 46 14.25 5.50 -1.75
CA GLU A 46 13.33 5.55 -0.63
C GLU A 46 13.41 4.26 0.23
N PHE A 47 13.43 4.40 1.55
CA PHE A 47 13.50 3.27 2.50
C PHE A 47 12.77 3.51 3.84
N GLY A 48 12.42 2.44 4.58
CA GLY A 48 11.72 2.51 5.87
C GLY A 48 10.21 2.81 5.79
N ALA A 49 9.52 2.91 6.92
CA ALA A 49 8.11 3.35 7.00
C ALA A 49 7.77 3.83 8.44
N PRO A 50 7.00 4.94 8.62
CA PRO A 50 6.53 5.85 7.58
C PRO A 50 7.69 6.72 7.04
N ARG A 51 7.51 7.21 5.81
CA ARG A 51 8.42 8.14 5.13
C ARG A 51 7.60 9.10 4.29
N PHE A 52 8.02 10.35 4.24
CA PHE A 52 7.40 11.41 3.45
C PHE A 52 8.49 12.21 2.75
N SER A 53 8.17 12.75 1.57
CA SER A 53 9.04 13.69 0.86
C SER A 53 8.31 15.03 0.70
N VAL A 54 9.00 16.13 0.99
CA VAL A 54 8.48 17.49 0.82
C VAL A 54 9.45 18.25 -0.08
N GLY A 55 9.05 18.50 -1.33
CA GLY A 55 9.99 18.93 -2.36
C GLY A 55 11.04 17.85 -2.61
N ASP A 56 12.31 18.22 -2.49
CA ASP A 56 13.46 17.32 -2.67
C ASP A 56 13.96 16.70 -1.35
N GLU A 57 13.35 17.03 -0.21
CA GLU A 57 13.79 16.57 1.11
C GLU A 57 12.99 15.35 1.59
N MET A 58 13.70 14.35 2.12
CA MET A 58 13.14 13.08 2.61
C MET A 58 13.13 13.04 4.15
N PHE A 59 11.97 12.72 4.72
CA PHE A 59 11.75 12.53 6.15
C PHE A 59 11.38 11.07 6.44
N VAL A 60 12.03 10.45 7.42
CA VAL A 60 11.81 9.04 7.81
C VAL A 60 11.46 8.97 9.29
N GLY A 61 10.42 8.21 9.62
CA GLY A 61 9.95 8.03 10.99
C GLY A 61 8.75 8.91 11.34
N GLN A 62 7.91 8.42 12.24
CA GLN A 62 6.73 9.15 12.74
C GLN A 62 7.10 10.32 13.67
N ASP A 63 8.30 10.28 14.25
CA ASP A 63 8.87 11.32 15.12
C ASP A 63 9.34 12.57 14.35
N ARG A 64 9.23 12.52 13.03
CA ARG A 64 9.63 13.59 12.10
C ARG A 64 8.44 14.20 11.34
N LEU A 65 7.23 14.01 11.87
CA LEU A 65 6.00 14.66 11.44
C LEU A 65 5.85 16.07 12.02
#